data_AF-A0A7J6QW83-F1
#
_entry.id   AF-A0A7J6QW83-F1
#
_cell.length_a   1.000
_cell.length_b   1.000
_cell.length_c   1.000
_cell.angle_alpha   90.00
_cell.angle_beta   90.00
_cell.angle_gamma   90.00
#
_symmetry.space_group_name_H-M   'P 1'
#
loop_
_entity.id
_entity.type
_entity.pdbx_description
1 polymer ?
#
loop_
_entity_poly.entity_id
_entity_poly.type
_entity_poly.pdbx_seq_one_letter_code
_entity_poly.pdbx_strand_id
1 'polypeptide(L)'
;MAAKDIPTDLKKQMQRSLVKHTDMVGDSGGEVVDLIVGAIDKHSTPDGVNMEAAARLVKDSLDKQYGITWHCVVGKGFSFDISAQVD
;
A
#
# COMPACT_ATOMS: atom_id res chain seq x y z
N MET A 1 18.59 25.13 -14.21
CA MET A 1 17.95 24.06 -15.01
C MET A 1 16.45 24.20 -14.80
N ALA A 2 15.67 24.51 -15.84
CA ALA A 2 14.22 24.65 -15.70
C ALA A 2 13.63 23.27 -15.38
N ALA A 3 13.03 23.13 -14.19
CA ALA A 3 12.21 21.98 -13.88
C ALA A 3 11.01 22.01 -14.84
N LYS A 4 11.09 21.25 -15.94
CA LYS A 4 9.96 21.07 -16.84
C LYS A 4 8.83 20.48 -16.01
N ASP A 5 7.71 21.18 -15.93
CA ASP A 5 6.52 20.72 -15.22
C ASP A 5 6.21 19.28 -15.60
N ILE A 6 6.02 18.44 -14.57
CA ILE A 6 5.72 17.02 -14.75
C ILE A 6 4.46 16.92 -15.62
N PRO A 7 4.52 16.28 -16.82
CA PRO A 7 3.38 16.19 -17.71
C PRO A 7 2.18 15.56 -17.00
N THR A 8 0.98 16.09 -17.23
CA THR A 8 -0.26 15.69 -16.54
C THR A 8 -0.54 14.19 -16.63
N ASP A 9 -0.14 13.57 -17.74
CA ASP A 9 -0.21 12.12 -17.94
C ASP A 9 0.69 11.35 -16.95
N LEU A 10 1.93 11.82 -16.77
CA LEU A 10 2.86 11.24 -15.81
C LEU A 10 2.38 11.44 -14.36
N LYS A 11 1.72 12.56 -14.04
CA LYS A 11 1.08 12.76 -12.73
C LYS A 11 -0.02 11.74 -12.46
N LYS A 12 -0.87 11.45 -13.45
CA LYS A 12 -1.90 10.39 -13.34
C LYS A 12 -1.26 9.01 -13.21
N GLN A 13 -0.18 8.76 -13.95
CA GLN A 13 0.55 7.51 -13.87
C GLN A 13 1.25 7.32 -12.51
N MET A 14 1.69 8.41 -11.87
CA MET A 14 2.26 8.39 -10.51
C MET A 14 1.21 8.18 -9.41
N GLN A 15 -0.08 8.41 -9.68
CA GLN A 15 -1.16 8.14 -8.75
C GLN A 15 -1.62 6.69 -8.75
N ARG A 16 -1.18 5.88 -9.74
CA ARG A 16 -1.56 4.47 -9.80
C ARG A 16 -0.73 3.63 -8.83
N SER A 17 -1.39 2.70 -8.16
CA SER A 17 -0.74 1.66 -7.36
C SER A 17 0.09 0.74 -8.24
N LEU A 18 1.32 0.43 -7.81
CA LEU A 18 2.23 -0.45 -8.53
C LEU A 18 2.62 -1.62 -7.62
N VAL A 19 2.25 -2.83 -8.01
CA VAL A 19 2.69 -4.05 -7.33
C VAL A 19 4.05 -4.45 -7.88
N LYS A 20 5.07 -4.52 -7.01
CA LYS A 20 6.42 -4.93 -7.39
C LYS A 20 6.60 -6.45 -7.41
N HIS A 21 6.04 -7.12 -6.41
CA HIS A 21 6.05 -8.56 -6.22
C HIS A 21 4.81 -8.96 -5.42
N THR A 22 4.24 -10.12 -5.70
CA THR A 22 3.18 -10.72 -4.91
C THR A 22 3.18 -12.22 -5.12
N ASP A 23 3.01 -12.97 -4.03
CA ASP A 23 2.78 -14.42 -4.04
C ASP A 23 1.30 -14.75 -3.81
N MET A 24 0.43 -13.73 -3.72
CA MET A 24 -1.01 -13.94 -3.62
C MET A 24 -1.56 -14.52 -4.92
N VAL A 25 -2.17 -15.70 -4.82
CA VAL A 25 -2.80 -16.39 -5.94
C VAL A 25 -4.18 -15.83 -6.26
N GLY A 26 -4.55 -15.86 -7.55
CA GLY A 26 -5.89 -15.51 -8.02
C GLY A 26 -6.20 -14.00 -7.94
N ASP A 27 -7.48 -13.69 -7.67
CA ASP A 27 -7.99 -12.31 -7.68
C ASP A 27 -7.68 -11.54 -6.37
N SER A 28 -7.31 -12.26 -5.30
CA SER A 28 -7.11 -11.67 -3.97
C SER A 28 -6.01 -10.60 -3.93
N GLY A 29 -5.01 -10.67 -4.80
CA GLY A 29 -4.00 -9.62 -4.91
C GLY A 29 -4.59 -8.26 -5.32
N GLY A 30 -5.59 -8.25 -6.20
CA GLY A 30 -6.28 -7.04 -6.63
C GLY A 30 -7.11 -6.42 -5.50
N GLU A 31 -7.87 -7.25 -4.78
CA GLU A 31 -8.68 -6.84 -3.64
C GLU A 31 -7.83 -6.21 -2.52
N VAL A 32 -6.67 -6.79 -2.24
CA VAL A 32 -5.75 -6.28 -1.22
C VAL A 32 -5.14 -4.94 -1.66
N VAL A 33 -4.82 -4.75 -2.94
CA VAL A 33 -4.35 -3.46 -3.45
C VAL A 33 -5.43 -2.39 -3.31
N ASP A 34 -6.68 -2.69 -3.63
CA ASP A 34 -7.80 -1.75 -3.49
C ASP A 34 -8.01 -1.36 -2.01
N LEU A 35 -7.95 -2.33 -1.11
CA LEU A 35 -7.98 -2.10 0.34
C LEU A 35 -6.86 -1.15 0.80
N ILE A 36 -5.63 -1.34 0.32
CA ILE A 36 -4.49 -0.47 0.68
C ILE A 36 -4.70 0.96 0.18
N VAL A 37 -5.18 1.13 -1.05
CA VAL A 37 -5.50 2.45 -1.61
C VAL A 37 -6.59 3.13 -0.80
N GLY A 38 -7.67 2.43 -0.50
CA GLY A 38 -8.77 2.96 0.31
C GLY A 38 -8.32 3.32 1.73
N ALA A 39 -7.43 2.54 2.34
CA ALA A 39 -6.86 2.83 3.64
C ALA A 39 -6.02 4.12 3.64
N ILE A 40 -5.16 4.29 2.63
CA ILE A 40 -4.32 5.48 2.47
C ILE A 40 -5.18 6.72 2.20
N ASP A 41 -6.17 6.63 1.31
CA ASP A 41 -7.06 7.73 0.97
C ASP A 41 -7.88 8.20 2.19
N LYS A 42 -8.45 7.24 2.92
CA LYS A 42 -9.22 7.50 4.16
C LYS A 42 -8.41 8.22 5.24
N HIS A 43 -7.10 7.98 5.29
CA HIS A 43 -6.20 8.57 6.28
C HIS A 43 -5.27 9.65 5.70
N SER A 44 -5.59 10.14 4.50
CA SER A 44 -4.93 11.29 3.90
C SER A 44 -5.56 12.58 4.41
N THR A 45 -4.74 13.45 4.98
CA THR A 45 -5.10 14.79 5.43
C THR A 45 -4.31 15.84 4.64
N PRO A 46 -4.66 17.14 4.74
CA PRO A 46 -3.92 18.20 4.06
C PRO A 46 -2.43 18.28 4.44
N ASP A 47 -2.10 17.88 5.66
CA ASP A 47 -0.73 17.84 6.19
C ASP A 47 0.05 16.58 5.80
N GLY A 48 -0.62 15.58 5.22
CA GLY A 48 -0.01 14.33 4.76
C GLY A 48 -0.83 13.09 5.09
N VAL A 49 -0.21 11.92 4.93
CA VAL A 49 -0.88 10.64 5.19
C VAL A 49 -0.54 10.16 6.60
N ASN A 50 -1.57 9.85 7.41
CA ASN A 50 -1.36 9.16 8.67
C ASN A 50 -1.05 7.67 8.40
N MET A 51 0.24 7.37 8.26
CA MET A 51 0.72 6.03 7.91
C MET A 51 0.45 4.99 8.99
N GLU A 52 0.46 5.38 10.27
CA GLU A 52 0.18 4.46 11.38
C GLU A 52 -1.28 3.98 11.33
N ALA A 53 -2.22 4.91 11.17
CA ALA A 53 -3.64 4.59 11.07
C ALA A 53 -3.95 3.77 9.81
N ALA A 54 -3.36 4.12 8.67
CA ALA A 54 -3.50 3.37 7.42
C ALA A 54 -2.96 1.94 7.55
N ALA A 55 -1.73 1.76 8.07
CA ALA A 55 -1.13 0.45 8.26
C ALA A 55 -1.95 -0.43 9.21
N ARG A 56 -2.46 0.16 10.30
CA ARG A 56 -3.35 -0.53 11.23
C ARG A 56 -4.64 -1.00 10.56
N LEU A 57 -5.28 -0.14 9.77
CA LEU A 57 -6.51 -0.48 9.06
C LEU A 57 -6.29 -1.63 8.07
N VAL A 58 -5.18 -1.60 7.33
CA VAL A 58 -4.82 -2.69 6.39
C VAL A 58 -4.63 -3.99 7.16
N LYS A 59 -3.82 -3.97 8.22
CA LYS A 59 -3.59 -5.16 9.06
C LYS A 59 -4.90 -5.72 9.62
N ASP A 60 -5.70 -4.91 10.31
CA ASP A 60 -6.93 -5.34 10.97
C ASP A 60 -7.94 -5.93 9.94
N SER A 61 -7.98 -5.35 8.73
CA SER A 61 -8.82 -5.86 7.64
C SER A 61 -8.35 -7.22 7.12
N LEU A 62 -7.04 -7.40 6.94
CA LEU A 62 -6.46 -8.67 6.47
C LEU A 62 -6.56 -9.77 7.53
N ASP A 63 -6.27 -9.45 8.80
CA ASP A 63 -6.45 -10.37 9.93
C ASP A 63 -7.90 -10.90 10.00
N LYS A 64 -8.88 -10.03 9.70
CA LYS A 64 -10.30 -10.41 9.68
C LYS A 64 -10.67 -11.29 8.49
N GLN A 65 -10.10 -11.07 7.31
CA GLN A 65 -10.45 -11.78 6.08
C GLN A 65 -9.72 -13.12 5.93
N TYR A 66 -8.44 -13.16 6.27
CA TYR A 66 -7.55 -14.28 5.97
C TYR A 66 -6.98 -14.97 7.21
N GLY A 67 -7.41 -14.54 8.41
CA GLY A 67 -6.97 -15.09 9.68
C GLY A 67 -5.85 -14.28 10.32
N ILE A 68 -5.76 -14.39 11.63
CA ILE A 68 -4.79 -13.69 12.48
C ILE A 68 -3.34 -14.03 12.13
N THR A 69 -2.46 -13.04 12.29
CA THR A 69 -0.98 -13.01 12.08
C THR A 69 -0.50 -12.23 10.85
N TRP A 70 -1.28 -11.24 10.40
CA TRP A 70 -0.82 -10.31 9.37
C TRP A 70 0.14 -9.25 9.93
N HIS A 71 1.16 -8.97 9.14
CA HIS A 71 2.11 -7.89 9.39
C HIS A 71 2.02 -6.89 8.23
N CYS A 72 1.82 -5.61 8.56
CA CYS A 72 1.80 -4.52 7.59
C CYS A 72 2.91 -3.51 7.92
N VAL A 73 3.69 -3.14 6.90
CA VAL A 73 4.78 -2.16 7.02
C VAL A 73 4.57 -1.07 5.97
N VAL A 74 4.48 0.18 6.42
CA VAL A 74 4.28 1.36 5.57
C VAL A 74 5.33 2.40 5.92
N GLY A 75 5.99 2.97 4.91
CA GLY A 75 7.03 3.96 5.10
C GLY A 75 7.64 4.46 3.80
N LYS A 76 8.54 5.45 3.90
CA LYS A 76 9.30 6.00 2.77
C LYS A 76 10.79 5.76 3.01
N GLY A 77 11.48 5.13 2.06
CA GLY A 77 12.93 4.94 2.09
C GLY A 77 13.42 4.04 3.22
N PHE A 78 12.98 2.77 3.23
CA PHE A 78 13.36 1.79 4.26
C PHE A 78 13.94 0.52 3.62
N SER A 79 14.57 -0.31 4.44
CA SER A 79 15.01 -1.67 4.12
C SER A 79 14.40 -2.64 5.13
N PHE A 80 14.11 -3.86 4.69
CA PHE A 80 13.49 -4.88 5.53
C PHE A 80 14.10 -6.25 5.22
N ASP A 81 14.12 -7.12 6.22
CA ASP A 81 14.47 -8.53 6.12
C ASP A 81 13.41 -9.29 6.94
N ILE A 82 12.60 -10.10 6.26
CA ILE A 82 11.46 -10.80 6.87
C ILE A 82 11.45 -12.26 6.45
N SER A 83 11.12 -13.13 7.41
CA SER A 83 10.76 -14.52 7.13
C SER A 83 9.24 -14.63 7.18
N ALA A 84 8.62 -14.93 6.03
CA ALA A 84 7.20 -15.19 5.94
C ALA A 84 6.97 -16.69 5.70
N GLN A 85 5.82 -17.19 6.16
CA GLN A 85 5.38 -18.54 5.80
C GLN A 85 5.06 -18.54 4.30
N VAL A 86 5.61 -19.52 3.58
CA VAL A 86 5.27 -19.80 2.19
C VAL A 86 4.44 -21.07 2.23
N ASP A 87 3.16 -20.96 1.90
CA ASP A 87 2.26 -22.11 1.72
C ASP A 87 2.30 -22.60 0.26
#